data_AF-A0A928TY02-F1
#
_entry.id   AF-A0A928TY02-F1
#
_cell.length_a   1.000
_cell.length_b   1.000
_cell.length_c   1.000
_cell.angle_alpha   90.00
_cell.angle_beta   90.00
_cell.angle_gamma   90.00
#
_symmetry.space_group_name_H-M   'P 1'
#
loop_
_entity.id
_entity.type
_entity.pdbx_description
1 polymer ?
#
loop_
_entity_poly.entity_id
_entity_poly.type
_entity_poly.pdbx_seq_one_letter_code
_entity_poly.pdbx_strand_id
1 'polypeptide(L)' 'MATRPLRKIFIVRLWADADGRWEWQGEVQLAETGELQRIHSAGELLDYLQQTMAPQPDKPPTAGLH' A
#
# COMPACT_ATOMS: atom_id res chain seq x y z
N MET A 1 8.41 9.45 -26.34
CA MET A 1 7.84 10.01 -25.11
C MET A 1 8.30 9.14 -23.95
N ALA A 2 9.18 9.62 -23.07
CA ALA A 2 9.64 8.85 -21.93
C ALA A 2 8.55 8.90 -20.84
N THR A 3 7.86 7.80 -20.61
CA THR A 3 6.96 7.62 -19.47
C THR A 3 7.80 7.73 -18.20
N ARG A 4 7.61 8.81 -17.45
CA ARG A 4 8.26 8.99 -16.15
C ARG A 4 7.82 7.82 -15.26
N PRO A 5 8.73 7.06 -14.64
CA PRO A 5 8.33 5.95 -13.79
C PRO A 5 7.45 6.49 -12.66
N LEU A 6 6.22 5.97 -12.55
CA LEU A 6 5.33 6.23 -11.43
C LEU A 6 6.00 5.65 -10.18
N ARG A 7 6.49 6.53 -9.31
CA ARG A 7 7.10 6.14 -8.03
C ARG A 7 6.01 6.21 -6.98
N LYS A 8 5.56 5.05 -6.50
CA LYS A 8 4.70 4.99 -5.31
C LYS A 8 5.51 5.32 -4.08
N ILE A 9 5.02 6.25 -3.26
CA ILE A 9 5.68 6.69 -2.03
C ILE A 9 4.80 6.27 -0.85
N PHE A 10 5.39 5.58 0.11
CA PHE A 10 4.73 5.12 1.32
C PHE A 10 5.35 5.80 2.54
N ILE A 11 4.51 6.30 3.45
CA ILE A 11 4.94 6.81 4.75
C ILE A 11 4.56 5.75 5.77
N VAL A 12 5.54 5.18 6.46
CA VAL A 12 5.34 4.12 7.46
C VAL A 12 5.64 4.68 8.85
N ARG A 13 4.73 4.45 9.79
CA ARG A 13 4.90 4.75 11.21
C ARG A 13 4.78 3.45 11.99
N LEU A 14 5.76 3.16 12.84
CA LEU A 14 5.79 1.97 13.69
C LEU A 14 5.97 2.42 15.14
N TRP A 15 5.24 1.81 16.06
CA TRP A 15 5.36 2.05 17.50
C TRP A 15 5.10 0.77 18.29
N ALA A 16 5.64 0.70 19.50
CA ALA A 16 5.37 -0.39 20.41
C ALA A 16 4.00 -0.17 21.07
N ASP A 17 3.26 -1.26 21.28
CA ASP A 17 2.02 -1.22 22.06
C ASP A 17 2.32 -0.83 23.53
N ALA A 18 1.46 0.02 24.11
CA ALA A 18 1.68 0.59 25.43
C ALA A 18 1.32 -0.40 26.58
N ASP A 19 0.58 -1.47 26.29
CA ASP A 19 0.10 -2.44 27.28
C ASP A 19 1.15 -3.50 27.70
N GLY A 20 2.43 -3.25 27.42
CA GLY A 20 3.53 -4.13 27.83
C GLY A 20 3.60 -5.47 27.08
N ARG A 21 2.74 -5.65 26.07
CA ARG A 21 2.84 -6.73 25.09
C ARG A 21 3.88 -6.32 24.06
N TRP A 22 4.76 -7.25 23.70
CA TRP A 22 5.76 -7.05 22.63
C TRP A 22 5.10 -7.17 21.25
N GLU A 23 4.02 -6.43 21.05
CA GLU A 23 3.28 -6.36 19.80
C GLU A 23 3.59 -5.01 19.14
N TRP A 24 3.97 -5.08 17.86
CA TRP A 24 4.26 -3.90 17.06
C TRP A 24 2.98 -3.40 16.43
N GLN A 25 2.72 -2.12 16.59
CA GLN A 25 1.64 -1.42 15.92
C GLN A 25 2.22 -0.52 14.84
N GLY A 26 1.46 -0.31 13.78
CA GLY A 26 1.91 0.52 12.69
C GLY A 26 0.78 1.06 11.83
N GLU A 27 1.14 2.07 11.05
CA GLU A 27 0.32 2.67 10.01
C GLU A 27 1.17 2.86 8.77
N VAL A 28 0.59 2.56 7.61
CA VAL A 28 1.15 2.87 6.31
C VAL A 28 0.21 3.81 5.58
N GLN A 29 0.78 4.89 5.03
CA GLN A 29 0.06 5.85 4.23
C GLN A 29 0.60 5.86 2.80
N LEU A 30 -0.28 5.73 1.81
CA LEU A 30 0.07 5.99 0.41
C LEU A 30 0.07 7.50 0.17
N ALA A 31 1.24 8.08 -0.11
CA ALA A 31 1.38 9.53 -0.24
C ALA A 31 0.60 10.11 -1.43
N GLU A 32 0.34 9.30 -2.45
CA GLU A 32 -0.40 9.73 -3.66
C GLU A 32 -1.89 9.95 -3.40
N THR A 33 -2.52 9.11 -2.57
CA THR A 33 -3.97 9.14 -2.32
C THR A 33 -4.31 9.63 -0.92
N GLY A 34 -3.34 9.63 0.00
CA GLY A 34 -3.56 9.86 1.43
C GLY A 34 -4.19 8.67 2.16
N GLU A 35 -4.43 7.54 1.46
CA GLU A 35 -4.98 6.32 2.04
C GLU A 35 -4.11 5.85 3.20
N LEU A 36 -4.74 5.53 4.33
CA LEU A 36 -4.10 5.10 5.56
C LEU A 36 -4.58 3.70 5.93
N GLN A 37 -3.66 2.77 6.11
CA GLN A 37 -3.91 1.40 6.53
C GLN A 37 -3.19 1.12 7.86
N ARG A 38 -3.91 0.54 8.82
CA ARG A 38 -3.31 0.03 10.07
C ARG A 38 -2.70 -1.35 9.84
N ILE A 39 -1.56 -1.57 10.48
CA ILE A 39 -0.70 -2.74 10.33
C ILE A 39 -0.33 -3.23 11.73
N HIS A 40 -0.55 -4.51 12.01
CA HIS A 40 -0.26 -5.13 13.31
C HIS A 40 0.91 -6.12 13.24
N SER A 41 1.48 -6.31 12.05
CA SER A 41 2.61 -7.21 11.83
C SER A 41 3.43 -6.83 10.60
N ALA A 42 4.68 -7.28 10.55
CA ALA A 42 5.52 -7.10 9.36
C ALA A 42 4.96 -7.83 8.11
N GLY A 43 4.21 -8.92 8.32
CA GLY A 43 3.53 -9.65 7.24
C GLY A 43 2.43 -8.79 6.60
N GLU A 44 1.57 -8.19 7.42
CA GLU A 44 0.51 -7.27 6.94
C GLU A 44 1.09 -6.10 6.14
N LEU A 45 2.22 -5.54 6.58
CA LEU A 45 2.90 -4.47 5.81
C LEU A 45 3.34 -4.98 4.44
N LEU A 46 3.96 -6.15 4.39
CA LEU A 46 4.47 -6.72 3.14
C LEU A 46 3.31 -7.03 2.18
N ASP A 47 2.23 -7.64 2.66
CA ASP A 47 1.02 -7.90 1.88
C ASP A 47 0.43 -6.61 1.31
N TYR A 48 0.29 -5.57 2.13
CA TYR A 48 -0.22 -4.27 1.68
C TYR A 48 0.66 -3.66 0.59
N LEU A 49 1.98 -3.66 0.79
CA LEU A 49 2.93 -3.12 -0.18
C LEU A 49 2.90 -3.91 -1.50
N GLN A 50 2.82 -5.24 -1.44
CA GLN A 50 2.73 -6.09 -2.63
C GLN A 50 1.44 -5.87 -3.41
N GLN A 51 0.30 -5.81 -2.73
CA GLN A 51 -1.00 -5.54 -3.36
C GLN A 51 -1.03 -4.15 -3.99
N THR A 52 -0.47 -3.15 -3.30
CA THR A 52 -0.45 -1.77 -3.80
C THR A 52 0.53 -1.62 -4.97
N MET A 53 1.67 -2.31 -4.95
CA MET A 53 2.64 -2.26 -6.06
C MET A 53 2.30 -3.18 -7.23
N ALA A 54 1.39 -4.14 -7.04
CA ALA A 54 0.96 -5.02 -8.12
C ALA A 54 0.43 -4.17 -9.29
N PRO A 55 0.88 -4.42 -10.53
CA PRO A 55 0.28 -3.77 -11.69
C PRO A 55 -1.20 -4.15 -11.70
N GLN A 56 -2.08 -3.14 -11.59
CA GLN A 56 -3.50 -3.38 -11.82
C GLN A 56 -3.62 -3.96 -13.24
N PRO A 57 -4.28 -5.11 -13.43
CA PRO A 57 -4.52 -5.59 -14.78
C PRO A 57 -5.26 -4.49 -15.52
N ASP A 58 -4.61 -3.98 -16.56
CA ASP A 58 -5.18 -3.05 -17.53
C ASP A 58 -6.52 -3.66 -17.94
N LYS A 59 -7.63 -3.15 -17.39
CA LYS A 59 -8.95 -3.64 -17.74
C LYS A 59 -9.04 -3.35 -19.24
N PRO A 60 -9.10 -4.35 -20.13
CA PRO A 60 -9.20 -4.06 -21.55
C PRO A 60 -10.42 -3.15 -21.71
N PRO A 61 -10.35 -2.09 -22.54
CA PRO A 61 -11.56 -1.38 -22.88
C PRO A 61 -12.49 -2.45 -23.41
N THR A 62 -13.61 -2.69 -22.72
CA THR A 62 -14.71 -3.45 -23.30
C THR A 62 -15.10 -2.63 -24.52
N ALA A 63 -14.52 -3.01 -25.66
CA ALA A 63 -14.94 -2.58 -26.97
C ALA A 63 -16.39 -3.03 -27.06
N GLY A 64 -17.30 -2.11 -26.77
CA GLY A 64 -18.70 -2.26 -27.10
C GLY A 64 -18.78 -2.42 -28.60
N LEU A 65 -18.78 -3.67 -29.05
CA LEU A 65 -19.37 -4.06 -30.32
C LEU A 65 -20.88 -3.94 -30.14
N HIS A 66 -21.45 -2.86 -30.65
CA HIS A 66 -22.86 -2.74 -30.98
C HIS A 66 -23.01 -1.84 -32.21
#